data_AF-A0A151F7H0-F1
#
_entry.id   AF-A0A151F7H0-F1
#
_cell.length_a   1.000
_cell.length_b   1.000
_cell.length_c   1.000
_cell.angle_alpha   90.00
_cell.angle_beta   90.00
_cell.angle_gamma   90.00
#
_symmetry.space_group_name_H-M   'P 1'
#
loop_
_entity.id
_entity.type
_entity.pdbx_description
1 polymer ?
#
loop_
_entity_poly.entity_id
_entity_poly.type
_entity_poly.pdbx_seq_one_letter_code
_entity_poly.pdbx_strand_id
1 'polypeptide(L)'
;MKDLSAKCGINCGRCPSYKENLITEEDRKRCSKGWYTYHGFQIKAEPCGSCQIPPGEKLTYRVCPISHIRTCTLKNGVKTCAHCSLYPCEALRKHKDISREEVAARLGTPIPEEDYLAFIEPYEGLEHLEEIHASLNPEEIVNVAKIPPSKSRIVGFPEDLPFSKDDTRMFKKLHQLLSAINTITADSYATQELLKKRRKYSLKLLWTFGRFGELTQDGTSYLTIDDEDYFGQNLDGRWAAISQYFERLKEYGVHCTHVPLGDGWLLPSGWLRAKTKSWDKGWLMRMTIDDEAGGYILNALIHYTARLDEKYNKRAFRYFSKADMRVLKEE
;
A
#
# COMPACT_ATOMS: atom_id res chain seq x y z
N MET A 1 -21.34 22.29 -15.69
CA MET A 1 -20.86 21.47 -14.57
C MET A 1 -20.34 22.41 -13.49
N LYS A 2 -20.54 22.07 -12.22
CA LYS A 2 -20.11 22.90 -11.08
C LYS A 2 -18.70 22.46 -10.66
N ASP A 3 -17.80 23.40 -10.44
CA ASP A 3 -16.50 23.07 -9.86
C ASP A 3 -16.64 22.73 -8.38
N LEU A 4 -16.22 21.50 -8.04
CA LEU A 4 -16.30 20.96 -6.69
C LEU A 4 -14.99 20.22 -6.38
N SER A 5 -14.01 20.96 -5.87
CA SER A 5 -12.73 20.39 -5.48
C SER A 5 -12.90 19.45 -4.29
N ALA A 6 -12.46 18.21 -4.47
CA ALA A 6 -12.35 17.22 -3.42
C ALA A 6 -11.31 17.65 -2.38
N LYS A 7 -11.33 16.96 -1.24
CA LYS A 7 -10.29 17.08 -0.21
C LYS A 7 -8.89 16.76 -0.74
N CYS A 8 -8.81 15.89 -1.75
CA CYS A 8 -7.59 15.49 -2.45
C CYS A 8 -7.33 16.27 -3.76
N GLY A 9 -8.10 17.32 -4.07
CA GLY A 9 -7.91 18.12 -5.30
C GLY A 9 -8.75 17.72 -6.49
N ILE A 10 -9.08 16.44 -6.64
CA ILE A 10 -9.95 15.93 -7.72
C ILE A 10 -11.22 16.79 -7.87
N ASN A 11 -11.54 17.23 -9.08
CA ASN A 11 -12.79 17.95 -9.34
C ASN A 11 -13.97 16.97 -9.38
N CYS A 12 -14.54 16.70 -8.20
CA CYS A 12 -15.67 15.79 -8.06
C CYS A 12 -16.87 16.23 -8.89
N GLY A 13 -17.07 17.53 -9.14
CA GLY A 13 -18.23 18.02 -9.87
C GLY A 13 -18.15 17.76 -11.38
N ARG A 14 -16.94 17.57 -11.91
CA ARG A 14 -16.70 17.16 -13.30
C ARG A 14 -16.49 15.66 -13.47
N CYS A 15 -16.30 14.93 -12.36
CA CYS A 15 -16.14 13.48 -12.40
C CYS A 15 -17.39 12.79 -13.01
N PRO A 16 -17.24 11.89 -13.98
CA PRO A 16 -18.36 11.18 -14.60
C PRO A 16 -19.17 10.31 -13.63
N SER A 17 -18.58 9.89 -12.51
CA SER A 17 -19.28 9.11 -11.48
C SER A 17 -20.02 9.97 -10.44
N TYR A 18 -19.90 11.29 -10.50
CA TYR A 18 -20.64 12.17 -9.61
C TYR A 18 -22.14 11.96 -9.81
N LYS A 19 -22.90 11.92 -8.71
CA LYS A 19 -24.33 11.58 -8.73
C LYS A 19 -25.18 12.44 -9.69
N GLU A 20 -24.77 13.68 -9.96
CA GLU A 20 -25.45 14.59 -10.89
C GLU A 20 -25.05 14.34 -12.36
N ASN A 21 -23.92 13.67 -12.60
CA ASN A 21 -23.40 13.32 -13.93
C ASN A 21 -23.72 11.86 -14.33
N LEU A 22 -24.18 11.03 -13.40
CA LEU A 22 -24.38 9.58 -13.59
C LEU A 22 -25.86 9.17 -13.42
N ILE A 23 -26.72 9.61 -14.34
CA ILE A 23 -28.18 9.48 -14.22
C ILE A 23 -28.67 8.23 -14.98
N THR A 24 -28.29 8.12 -16.23
CA THR A 24 -28.77 7.12 -17.19
C THR A 24 -27.87 5.88 -17.23
N GLU A 25 -28.31 4.82 -17.93
CA GLU A 25 -27.48 3.65 -18.15
C GLU A 25 -26.36 3.92 -19.16
N GLU A 26 -26.62 4.82 -20.11
CA GLU A 26 -25.64 5.35 -21.05
C GLU A 26 -24.50 6.06 -20.32
N ASP A 27 -24.81 6.86 -19.28
CA ASP A 27 -23.78 7.51 -18.44
C ASP A 27 -22.91 6.48 -17.73
N ARG A 28 -23.51 5.39 -17.21
CA ARG A 28 -22.77 4.30 -16.56
C ARG A 28 -21.84 3.59 -17.52
N LYS A 29 -22.30 3.31 -18.73
CA LYS A 29 -21.47 2.71 -19.79
C LYS A 29 -20.35 3.65 -20.20
N ARG A 30 -20.63 4.95 -20.41
CA ARG A 30 -19.64 5.98 -20.74
C ARG A 30 -18.58 6.09 -19.65
N CYS A 31 -18.99 6.21 -18.39
CA CYS A 31 -18.10 6.30 -17.24
C CYS A 31 -17.18 5.08 -17.12
N SER A 32 -17.76 3.87 -17.18
CA SER A 32 -16.97 2.62 -17.08
C SER A 32 -16.00 2.45 -18.25
N LYS A 33 -16.44 2.79 -19.47
CA LYS A 33 -15.58 2.75 -20.67
C LYS A 33 -14.44 3.75 -20.58
N GLY A 34 -14.72 5.00 -20.21
CA GLY A 34 -13.68 6.03 -20.06
C GLY A 34 -12.68 5.68 -18.97
N TRP A 35 -13.13 5.12 -17.84
CA TRP A 35 -12.22 4.58 -16.82
C TRP A 35 -11.32 3.46 -17.32
N TYR A 36 -11.87 2.54 -18.10
CA TYR A 36 -11.09 1.48 -18.71
C TYR A 36 -10.06 2.04 -19.71
N THR A 37 -10.49 2.94 -20.60
CA THR A 37 -9.64 3.53 -21.64
C THR A 37 -8.54 4.41 -21.04
N TYR A 38 -8.89 5.36 -20.18
CA TYR A 38 -7.99 6.41 -19.72
C TYR A 38 -7.31 6.12 -18.39
N HIS A 39 -7.78 5.15 -17.61
CA HIS A 39 -7.13 4.75 -16.36
C HIS A 39 -6.77 3.26 -16.29
N GLY A 40 -7.25 2.43 -17.22
CA GLY A 40 -6.89 1.00 -17.29
C GLY A 40 -7.62 0.12 -16.28
N PHE A 41 -8.64 0.62 -15.58
CA PHE A 41 -9.43 -0.18 -14.64
C PHE A 41 -10.89 -0.32 -15.09
N GLN A 42 -11.42 -1.54 -14.95
CA GLN A 42 -12.81 -1.85 -15.27
C GLN A 42 -13.60 -2.01 -13.96
N ILE A 43 -14.35 -0.98 -13.60
CA ILE A 43 -15.26 -1.01 -12.45
C ILE A 43 -16.66 -0.59 -12.86
N LYS A 44 -17.66 -1.11 -12.15
CA LYS A 44 -19.05 -0.68 -12.30
C LYS A 44 -19.16 0.76 -11.84
N ALA A 45 -19.68 1.63 -12.71
CA ALA A 45 -19.98 3.01 -12.38
C ALA A 45 -21.21 3.06 -11.47
N GLU A 46 -21.05 3.63 -10.28
CA GLU A 46 -22.15 3.88 -9.35
C GLU A 46 -22.12 5.35 -8.89
N PRO A 47 -23.29 5.95 -8.57
CA PRO A 47 -23.37 7.35 -8.17
C PRO A 47 -22.54 7.69 -6.92
N CYS A 48 -21.63 8.65 -7.06
CA CYS A 48 -20.77 9.15 -6.00
C CYS A 48 -21.27 10.51 -5.46
N GLY A 49 -21.41 10.63 -4.14
CA GLY A 49 -21.83 11.87 -3.47
C GLY A 49 -20.75 12.94 -3.28
N SER A 50 -19.52 12.71 -3.76
CA SER A 50 -18.30 13.48 -3.45
C SER A 50 -17.79 13.32 -2.01
N CYS A 51 -16.51 13.66 -1.78
CA CYS A 51 -15.90 13.60 -0.45
C CYS A 51 -16.16 14.85 0.41
N GLN A 52 -16.87 15.86 -0.12
CA GLN A 52 -17.25 17.07 0.60
C GLN A 52 -18.56 16.91 1.41
N ILE A 53 -19.17 15.71 1.40
CA ILE A 53 -20.31 15.44 2.27
C ILE A 53 -19.93 15.63 3.75
N PRO A 54 -20.84 16.16 4.60
CA PRO A 54 -20.59 16.40 6.01
C PRO A 54 -20.17 15.12 6.78
N PRO A 55 -19.45 15.27 7.91
CA PRO A 55 -19.23 14.17 8.84
C PRO A 55 -20.56 13.55 9.30
N GLY A 56 -20.70 12.23 9.23
CA GLY A 56 -21.91 11.50 9.66
C GLY A 56 -22.77 10.98 8.51
N GLU A 57 -22.68 11.59 7.33
CA GLU A 57 -23.29 11.02 6.13
C GLU A 57 -22.41 9.89 5.57
N LYS A 58 -23.05 8.75 5.25
CA LYS A 58 -22.37 7.62 4.61
C LYS A 58 -22.07 8.00 3.16
N LEU A 59 -20.80 7.99 2.80
CA LEU A 59 -20.40 7.89 1.39
C LEU A 59 -21.12 6.68 0.80
N THR A 60 -21.99 6.90 -0.18
CA THR A 60 -22.70 5.85 -0.91
C THR A 60 -21.72 4.94 -1.65
N TYR A 61 -20.50 5.42 -1.91
CA TYR A 61 -19.51 4.73 -2.72
C TYR A 61 -18.22 4.37 -1.95
N ARG A 62 -17.84 3.09 -2.03
CA ARG A 62 -16.64 2.50 -1.39
C ARG A 62 -15.33 2.70 -2.17
N VAL A 63 -15.35 3.27 -3.38
CA VAL A 63 -14.21 3.21 -4.32
C VAL A 63 -13.55 4.57 -4.54
N CYS A 64 -13.60 5.50 -3.59
CA CYS A 64 -12.59 6.58 -3.60
C CYS A 64 -11.26 5.96 -3.13
N PRO A 65 -10.24 5.80 -3.98
CA PRO A 65 -8.99 5.14 -3.61
C PRO A 65 -8.21 5.92 -2.53
N ILE A 66 -8.68 7.12 -2.19
CA ILE A 66 -7.99 8.13 -1.38
C ILE A 66 -8.72 8.42 -0.05
N SER A 67 -9.45 7.42 0.47
CA SER A 67 -10.22 7.54 1.71
C SER A 67 -9.40 7.99 2.94
N HIS A 68 -8.10 7.71 2.94
CA HIS A 68 -7.17 8.13 3.99
C HIS A 68 -6.90 9.65 3.95
N ILE A 69 -6.84 10.28 2.77
CA ILE A 69 -6.71 11.75 2.64
C ILE A 69 -7.97 12.45 3.15
N ARG A 70 -9.16 11.93 2.81
CA ARG A 70 -10.41 12.44 3.39
C ARG A 70 -10.39 12.38 4.91
N THR A 71 -10.02 11.23 5.47
CA THR A 71 -9.95 11.05 6.94
C THR A 71 -8.98 12.03 7.57
N CYS A 72 -7.79 12.23 6.97
CA CYS A 72 -6.81 13.20 7.44
C CYS A 72 -7.34 14.63 7.43
N THR A 73 -7.94 15.04 6.31
CA THR A 73 -8.52 16.37 6.11
C THR A 73 -9.62 16.66 7.13
N LEU A 74 -10.51 15.70 7.37
CA LEU A 74 -11.57 15.82 8.39
C LEU A 74 -11.01 15.95 9.81
N LYS A 75 -9.96 15.18 10.14
CA LYS A 75 -9.32 15.25 11.47
C LYS A 75 -8.54 16.54 11.69
N ASN A 76 -7.96 17.09 10.64
CA ASN A 76 -7.29 18.40 10.68
C ASN A 76 -8.27 19.58 10.60
N GLY A 77 -9.56 19.33 10.35
CA GLY A 77 -10.54 20.39 10.18
C GLY A 77 -10.33 21.27 8.95
N VAL A 78 -9.60 20.78 7.94
CA VAL A 78 -9.27 21.55 6.73
C VAL A 78 -10.27 21.28 5.59
N LYS A 79 -10.43 22.26 4.69
CA LYS A 79 -11.36 22.14 3.55
C LYS A 79 -10.83 21.18 2.48
N THR A 80 -9.57 21.36 2.11
CA THR A 80 -8.80 20.49 1.21
C THR A 80 -7.37 20.34 1.74
N CYS A 81 -6.59 19.42 1.17
CA CYS A 81 -5.16 19.29 1.48
C CYS A 81 -4.37 20.59 1.28
N ALA A 82 -4.81 21.48 0.38
CA ALA A 82 -4.17 22.77 0.14
C ALA A 82 -4.22 23.70 1.36
N HIS A 83 -5.16 23.51 2.29
CA HIS A 83 -5.26 24.34 3.49
C HIS A 83 -4.42 23.78 4.65
N CYS A 84 -3.56 22.80 4.39
CA CYS A 84 -2.73 22.14 5.40
C CYS A 84 -1.31 22.68 5.35
N SER A 85 -0.76 23.06 6.51
CA SER A 85 0.65 23.46 6.68
C SER A 85 1.71 22.45 6.18
N LEU A 86 1.37 21.16 6.05
CA LEU A 86 2.26 20.14 5.47
C LEU A 86 2.10 19.96 3.96
N TYR A 87 1.33 20.81 3.29
CA TYR A 87 1.11 20.69 1.85
C TYR A 87 2.41 20.98 1.06
N PRO A 88 2.74 20.18 0.02
CA PRO A 88 2.24 18.82 -0.26
C PRO A 88 2.98 17.78 0.58
N CYS A 89 2.26 16.93 1.32
CA CYS A 89 2.85 15.89 2.18
C CYS A 89 3.14 14.60 1.42
N GLU A 90 3.96 13.70 1.98
CA GLU A 90 4.37 12.45 1.31
C GLU A 90 3.19 11.56 0.92
N ALA A 91 2.15 11.48 1.77
CA ALA A 91 0.96 10.70 1.48
C ALA A 91 0.19 11.24 0.26
N LEU A 92 0.17 12.56 0.08
CA LEU A 92 -0.46 13.22 -1.06
C LEU A 92 0.39 13.09 -2.32
N ARG A 93 1.71 13.33 -2.25
CA ARG A 93 2.62 13.18 -3.41
C ARG A 93 2.63 11.78 -4.01
N LYS A 94 2.38 10.76 -3.19
CA LYS A 94 2.25 9.37 -3.64
C LYS A 94 0.92 9.07 -4.31
N HIS A 95 -0.06 9.96 -4.17
CA HIS A 95 -1.22 9.92 -5.03
C HIS A 95 -0.76 10.42 -6.39
N LYS A 96 -0.47 9.48 -7.28
CA LYS A 96 -0.07 9.80 -8.65
C LYS A 96 -1.30 10.30 -9.40
N ASP A 97 -1.27 11.57 -9.79
CA ASP A 97 -2.19 12.09 -10.80
C ASP A 97 -1.86 11.47 -12.15
N ILE A 98 -2.87 11.45 -13.04
CA ILE A 98 -2.64 11.13 -14.43
C ILE A 98 -2.51 12.45 -15.20
N SER A 99 -1.52 12.57 -16.06
CA SER A 99 -1.41 13.69 -16.99
C SER A 99 -1.89 13.30 -18.38
N ARG A 100 -2.29 14.30 -19.17
CA ARG A 100 -2.65 14.11 -20.59
C ARG A 100 -1.54 13.43 -21.37
N GLU A 101 -0.29 13.83 -21.15
CA GLU A 101 0.90 13.34 -21.84
C GLU A 101 1.14 11.86 -21.53
N GLU A 102 1.06 11.47 -20.25
CA GLU A 102 1.23 10.07 -19.85
C GLU A 102 0.15 9.16 -20.46
N VAL A 103 -1.10 9.62 -20.48
CA VAL A 103 -2.20 8.85 -21.04
C VAL A 103 -2.09 8.77 -22.57
N ALA A 104 -1.71 9.86 -23.25
CA ALA A 104 -1.52 9.90 -24.69
C ALA A 104 -0.37 9.00 -25.13
N ALA A 105 0.77 9.05 -24.41
CA ALA A 105 1.91 8.19 -24.64
C ALA A 105 1.55 6.70 -24.47
N ARG A 106 0.74 6.36 -23.47
CA ARG A 106 0.27 4.98 -23.26
C ARG A 106 -0.69 4.51 -24.36
N LEU A 107 -1.59 5.38 -24.83
CA LEU A 107 -2.57 5.03 -25.87
C LEU A 107 -1.99 5.08 -27.29
N GLY A 108 -0.86 5.77 -27.49
CA GLY A 108 -0.24 5.97 -28.80
C GLY A 108 -1.04 6.91 -29.72
N THR A 109 -2.04 7.63 -29.17
CA THR A 109 -2.90 8.54 -29.92
C THR A 109 -3.17 9.82 -29.11
N PRO A 110 -3.39 10.97 -29.78
CA PRO A 110 -3.85 12.17 -29.11
C PRO A 110 -5.21 11.96 -28.45
N ILE A 111 -5.40 12.56 -27.28
CA ILE A 111 -6.65 12.47 -26.51
C ILE A 111 -7.59 13.58 -26.95
N PRO A 112 -8.81 13.26 -27.42
CA PRO A 112 -9.82 14.27 -27.75
C PRO A 112 -10.08 15.20 -26.56
N GLU A 113 -10.31 16.48 -26.85
CA GLU A 113 -10.47 17.49 -25.79
C GLU A 113 -11.63 17.19 -24.84
N GLU A 114 -12.76 16.71 -25.38
CA GLU A 114 -13.91 16.31 -24.57
C GLU A 114 -13.56 15.18 -23.59
N ASP A 115 -12.74 14.23 -24.01
CA ASP A 115 -12.35 13.10 -23.18
C ASP A 115 -11.28 13.49 -22.14
N TYR A 116 -10.37 14.40 -22.49
CA TYR A 116 -9.43 14.99 -21.53
C TYR A 116 -10.20 15.69 -20.40
N LEU A 117 -11.14 16.58 -20.73
CA LEU A 117 -11.94 17.33 -19.76
C LEU A 117 -12.87 16.44 -18.92
N ALA A 118 -13.26 15.26 -19.41
CA ALA A 118 -14.16 14.35 -18.71
C ALA A 118 -13.42 13.30 -17.86
N PHE A 119 -12.27 12.80 -18.34
CA PHE A 119 -11.62 11.60 -17.78
C PHE A 119 -10.18 11.83 -17.32
N ILE A 120 -9.60 13.00 -17.51
CA ILE A 120 -8.19 13.26 -17.15
C ILE A 120 -8.09 14.49 -16.27
N GLU A 121 -8.47 15.66 -16.78
CA GLU A 121 -8.40 16.94 -16.04
C GLU A 121 -9.05 16.86 -14.65
N PRO A 122 -10.24 16.25 -14.46
CA PRO A 122 -10.85 16.19 -13.14
C PRO A 122 -9.99 15.42 -12.12
N TYR A 123 -9.05 14.60 -12.57
CA TYR A 123 -8.15 13.77 -11.77
C TYR A 123 -6.74 14.36 -11.60
N GLU A 124 -6.44 15.54 -12.17
CA GLU A 124 -5.20 16.32 -11.98
C GLU A 124 -5.24 17.03 -10.61
N GLY A 125 -5.39 16.25 -9.54
CA GLY A 125 -5.73 16.76 -8.21
C GLY A 125 -4.64 17.61 -7.55
N LEU A 126 -3.36 17.30 -7.76
CA LEU A 126 -2.24 18.08 -7.24
C LEU A 126 -2.19 19.46 -7.89
N GLU A 127 -2.41 19.55 -9.20
CA GLU A 127 -2.44 20.84 -9.92
C GLU A 127 -3.56 21.72 -9.36
N HIS A 128 -4.78 21.18 -9.24
CA HIS A 128 -5.89 21.90 -8.60
C HIS A 128 -5.58 22.33 -7.15
N LEU A 129 -4.89 21.49 -6.38
CA LEU A 129 -4.50 21.85 -5.01
C LEU A 129 -3.41 22.90 -4.96
N GLU A 130 -2.49 22.91 -5.93
CA GLU A 130 -1.42 23.90 -6.04
C GLU A 130 -2.01 25.27 -6.34
N GLU A 131 -2.95 25.35 -7.29
CA GLU A 131 -3.70 26.57 -7.58
C GLU A 131 -4.45 27.08 -6.35
N ILE A 132 -5.17 26.18 -5.65
CA ILE A 132 -5.86 26.55 -4.41
C ILE A 132 -4.85 27.06 -3.39
N HIS A 133 -3.77 26.31 -3.12
CA HIS A 133 -2.78 26.65 -2.10
C HIS A 133 -2.09 27.99 -2.40
N ALA A 134 -1.76 28.26 -3.66
CA ALA A 134 -1.15 29.52 -4.08
C ALA A 134 -2.09 30.73 -3.89
N SER A 135 -3.40 30.51 -3.88
CA SER A 135 -4.41 31.55 -3.64
C SER A 135 -4.74 31.81 -2.17
N LEU A 136 -4.27 30.96 -1.24
CA LEU A 136 -4.60 31.07 0.18
C LEU A 136 -3.79 32.15 0.89
N ASN A 137 -4.43 32.84 1.82
CA ASN A 137 -3.74 33.68 2.80
C ASN A 137 -3.10 32.81 3.91
N PRO A 138 -2.03 33.29 4.58
CA PRO A 138 -1.39 32.54 5.66
C PRO A 138 -2.34 32.11 6.78
N GLU A 139 -3.39 32.89 7.07
CA GLU A 139 -4.39 32.59 8.10
C GLU A 139 -5.33 31.44 7.72
N GLU A 140 -5.44 31.13 6.44
CA GLU A 140 -6.23 30.00 5.92
C GLU A 140 -5.46 28.68 5.95
N ILE A 141 -4.14 28.74 6.18
CA ILE A 141 -3.27 27.58 6.31
C ILE A 141 -3.32 27.07 7.75
N VAL A 142 -3.85 25.87 7.91
CA VAL A 142 -4.08 25.26 9.23
C VAL A 142 -2.92 24.33 9.60
N ASN A 143 -2.45 24.48 10.84
CA ASN A 143 -1.48 23.56 11.43
C ASN A 143 -2.07 22.15 11.57
N VAL A 144 -1.26 21.14 11.29
CA VAL A 144 -1.69 19.73 11.41
C VAL A 144 -2.12 19.42 12.83
N ALA A 145 -3.21 18.67 12.98
CA ALA A 145 -3.63 18.19 14.28
C ALA A 145 -2.57 17.22 14.85
N LYS A 146 -2.32 17.30 16.15
CA LYS A 146 -1.42 16.35 16.84
C LYS A 146 -1.92 14.93 16.63
N ILE A 147 -1.04 14.07 16.16
CA ILE A 147 -1.34 12.68 15.88
C ILE A 147 -1.00 11.86 17.12
N PRO A 148 -1.94 11.09 17.67
CA PRO A 148 -1.61 10.18 18.76
C PRO A 148 -0.61 9.14 18.23
N PRO A 149 0.43 8.80 19.00
CA PRO A 149 1.39 7.80 18.59
C PRO A 149 0.69 6.48 18.27
N SER A 150 1.16 5.79 17.23
CA SER A 150 0.63 4.47 16.87
C SER A 150 0.85 3.51 18.04
N LYS A 151 -0.21 2.85 18.52
CA LYS A 151 -0.17 1.92 19.67
C LYS A 151 0.50 0.57 19.34
N SER A 152 1.51 0.52 18.46
CA SER A 152 2.24 -0.72 18.22
C SER A 152 3.00 -1.12 19.48
N ARG A 153 2.50 -2.17 20.14
CA ARG A 153 3.17 -2.77 21.29
C ARG A 153 4.21 -3.77 20.78
N ILE A 154 5.45 -3.32 20.70
CA ILE A 154 6.61 -4.19 20.51
C ILE A 154 6.94 -4.81 21.86
N VAL A 155 7.18 -6.12 21.88
CA VAL A 155 7.64 -6.82 23.09
C VAL A 155 9.17 -6.74 23.12
N GLY A 156 9.74 -6.45 24.29
CA GLY A 156 11.20 -6.41 24.46
C GLY A 156 11.83 -7.78 24.13
N PHE A 157 13.07 -7.74 23.62
CA PHE A 157 13.81 -8.97 23.31
C PHE A 157 14.04 -9.78 24.60
N PRO A 158 13.73 -11.09 24.63
CA PRO A 158 13.95 -11.93 25.81
C PRO A 158 15.44 -12.07 26.14
N GLU A 159 15.78 -11.98 27.42
CA GLU A 159 17.09 -12.35 27.95
C GLU A 159 17.19 -13.87 28.18
N ASP A 160 18.40 -14.42 28.25
CA ASP A 160 18.69 -15.82 28.59
C ASP A 160 18.01 -16.85 27.66
N LEU A 161 18.24 -16.71 26.35
CA LEU A 161 17.81 -17.74 25.40
C LEU A 161 18.73 -18.98 25.45
N PRO A 162 18.20 -20.20 25.23
CA PRO A 162 18.97 -21.45 25.28
C PRO A 162 19.87 -21.68 24.05
N PHE A 163 20.21 -20.64 23.28
CA PHE A 163 21.03 -20.75 22.07
C PHE A 163 22.46 -20.31 22.29
N SER A 164 23.30 -20.59 21.29
CA SER A 164 24.64 -20.02 21.22
C SER A 164 24.61 -18.48 21.23
N LYS A 165 25.76 -17.87 21.53
CA LYS A 165 25.91 -16.40 21.47
C LYS A 165 25.66 -15.87 20.06
N ASP A 166 26.09 -16.61 19.03
CA ASP A 166 25.91 -16.21 17.64
C ASP A 166 24.45 -16.29 17.21
N ASP A 167 23.74 -17.36 17.54
CA ASP A 167 22.30 -17.51 17.25
C ASP A 167 21.47 -16.45 17.98
N THR A 168 21.78 -16.20 19.25
CA THR A 168 21.14 -15.14 20.04
C THR A 168 21.34 -13.77 19.39
N ARG A 169 22.53 -13.51 18.84
CA ARG A 169 22.81 -12.28 18.08
C ARG A 169 21.96 -12.21 16.81
N MET A 170 21.73 -13.32 16.11
CA MET A 170 20.88 -13.36 14.91
C MET A 170 19.42 -13.10 15.22
N PHE A 171 18.86 -13.72 16.25
CA PHE A 171 17.51 -13.42 16.71
C PHE A 171 17.37 -11.95 17.15
N LYS A 172 18.40 -11.39 17.78
CA LYS A 172 18.42 -9.97 18.15
C LYS A 172 18.40 -9.05 16.93
N LYS A 173 19.17 -9.35 15.88
CA LYS A 173 19.12 -8.61 14.60
C LYS A 173 17.72 -8.72 13.96
N LEU A 174 17.14 -9.91 13.93
CA LEU A 174 15.77 -10.11 13.43
C LEU A 174 14.75 -9.31 14.25
N HIS A 175 14.88 -9.27 15.58
CA HIS A 175 14.01 -8.47 16.46
C HIS A 175 14.11 -6.99 16.14
N GLN A 176 15.33 -6.47 15.94
CA GLN A 176 15.56 -5.08 15.55
C GLN A 176 14.90 -4.76 14.21
N LEU A 177 15.03 -5.63 13.20
CA LEU A 177 14.36 -5.50 11.91
C LEU A 177 12.83 -5.40 12.07
N LEU A 178 12.21 -6.36 12.76
CA LEU A 178 10.76 -6.38 12.98
C LEU A 178 10.29 -5.17 13.81
N SER A 179 11.12 -4.70 14.74
CA SER A 179 10.86 -3.52 15.56
C SER A 179 10.94 -2.22 14.75
N ALA A 180 11.93 -2.10 13.85
CA ALA A 180 12.09 -0.94 12.97
C ALA A 180 10.87 -0.76 12.05
N ILE A 181 10.39 -1.85 11.44
CA ILE A 181 9.17 -1.85 10.62
C ILE A 181 7.93 -1.45 11.44
N ASN A 182 7.92 -1.77 12.74
CA ASN A 182 6.81 -1.44 13.66
C ASN A 182 6.87 -0.02 14.24
N THR A 183 8.01 0.65 14.26
CA THR A 183 8.19 1.93 14.98
C THR A 183 8.03 3.17 14.10
N ILE A 184 7.78 3.02 12.81
CA ILE A 184 7.65 4.15 11.87
C ILE A 184 6.65 5.20 12.39
N THR A 185 7.12 6.43 12.53
CA THR A 185 6.34 7.60 12.93
C THR A 185 5.68 8.27 11.72
N ALA A 186 4.55 8.93 11.96
CA ALA A 186 3.82 9.67 10.94
C ALA A 186 3.73 11.15 11.31
N ASP A 187 3.90 12.01 10.31
CA ASP A 187 3.76 13.46 10.37
C ASP A 187 2.32 13.94 10.09
N SER A 188 1.52 13.12 9.39
CA SER A 188 0.10 13.37 9.10
C SER A 188 -0.75 12.12 9.39
N TYR A 189 -2.06 12.30 9.63
CA TYR A 189 -2.99 11.18 9.76
C TYR A 189 -3.05 10.31 8.48
N ALA A 190 -2.92 10.92 7.31
CA ALA A 190 -2.88 10.22 6.03
C ALA A 190 -1.65 9.29 5.97
N THR A 191 -0.47 9.82 6.34
CA THR A 191 0.76 9.04 6.48
C THR A 191 0.58 7.93 7.51
N GLN A 192 -0.08 8.20 8.65
CA GLN A 192 -0.30 7.19 9.70
C GLN A 192 -1.15 6.00 9.20
N GLU A 193 -2.27 6.26 8.52
CA GLU A 193 -3.12 5.19 7.97
C GLU A 193 -2.41 4.40 6.86
N LEU A 194 -1.66 5.10 6.00
CA LEU A 194 -0.85 4.49 4.95
C LEU A 194 0.22 3.56 5.56
N LEU A 195 0.92 4.03 6.60
CA LEU A 195 1.93 3.26 7.33
C LEU A 195 1.32 2.05 8.06
N LYS A 196 0.10 2.16 8.64
CA LYS A 196 -0.59 1.01 9.24
C LYS A 196 -0.84 -0.10 8.23
N LYS A 197 -1.34 0.26 7.04
CA LYS A 197 -1.59 -0.71 5.96
C LYS A 197 -0.29 -1.34 5.48
N ARG A 198 0.74 -0.51 5.23
CA ARG A 198 2.08 -0.95 4.82
C ARG A 198 2.71 -1.89 5.83
N ARG A 199 2.78 -1.49 7.10
CA ARG A 199 3.32 -2.30 8.19
C ARG A 199 2.66 -3.67 8.27
N LYS A 200 1.33 -3.72 8.21
CA LYS A 200 0.59 -4.99 8.20
C LYS A 200 1.01 -5.86 7.03
N TYR A 201 1.12 -5.28 5.83
CA TYR A 201 1.55 -6.01 4.65
C TYR A 201 3.02 -6.48 4.75
N SER A 202 3.96 -5.60 5.08
CA SER A 202 5.38 -5.92 5.21
C SER A 202 5.62 -7.03 6.22
N LEU A 203 5.01 -6.95 7.40
CA LEU A 203 5.11 -8.01 8.41
C LEU A 203 4.46 -9.31 7.92
N LYS A 204 3.35 -9.24 7.19
CA LYS A 204 2.70 -10.42 6.64
C LYS A 204 3.55 -11.08 5.55
N LEU A 205 4.22 -10.29 4.71
CA LEU A 205 5.16 -10.79 3.70
C LEU A 205 6.37 -11.47 4.36
N LEU A 206 6.99 -10.84 5.37
CA LEU A 206 8.08 -11.44 6.14
C LEU A 206 7.64 -12.73 6.85
N TRP A 207 6.43 -12.75 7.40
CA TRP A 207 5.83 -13.96 7.96
C TRP A 207 5.69 -15.06 6.91
N THR A 208 5.18 -14.74 5.72
CA THR A 208 5.03 -15.71 4.63
C THR A 208 6.39 -16.30 4.23
N PHE A 209 7.40 -15.45 4.02
CA PHE A 209 8.75 -15.91 3.73
C PHE A 209 9.34 -16.77 4.85
N GLY A 210 9.20 -16.38 6.11
CA GLY A 210 9.70 -17.20 7.21
C GLY A 210 9.01 -18.56 7.30
N ARG A 211 7.68 -18.58 7.12
CA ARG A 211 6.89 -19.79 7.39
C ARG A 211 6.89 -20.79 6.24
N PHE A 212 6.94 -20.31 4.99
CA PHE A 212 6.78 -21.12 3.78
C PHE A 212 8.00 -21.02 2.85
N GLY A 213 8.93 -20.10 3.12
CA GLY A 213 10.05 -19.87 2.24
C GLY A 213 11.08 -21.00 2.28
N GLU A 214 11.49 -21.41 1.09
CA GLU A 214 12.62 -22.34 0.92
C GLU A 214 13.93 -21.56 0.92
N LEU A 215 14.85 -21.93 1.81
CA LEU A 215 16.18 -21.33 1.87
C LEU A 215 17.10 -21.93 0.81
N THR A 216 17.66 -21.08 -0.04
CA THR A 216 18.69 -21.45 -1.01
C THR A 216 19.99 -20.71 -0.71
N GLN A 217 21.12 -21.40 -0.86
CA GLN A 217 22.47 -20.87 -0.72
C GLN A 217 23.23 -21.03 -2.04
N ASP A 218 23.04 -20.08 -2.96
CA ASP A 218 23.79 -20.01 -4.23
C ASP A 218 24.43 -18.63 -4.36
N GLY A 219 25.65 -18.51 -3.83
CA GLY A 219 26.37 -17.24 -3.65
C GLY A 219 25.78 -16.38 -2.53
N THR A 220 24.58 -15.83 -2.75
CA THR A 220 23.83 -15.05 -1.74
C THR A 220 22.69 -15.90 -1.20
N SER A 221 22.55 -15.98 0.13
CA SER A 221 21.42 -16.69 0.74
C SER A 221 20.11 -15.93 0.51
N TYR A 222 19.06 -16.64 0.08
CA TYR A 222 17.74 -16.07 -0.12
C TYR A 222 16.61 -17.04 0.24
N LEU A 223 15.43 -16.50 0.54
CA LEU A 223 14.19 -17.28 0.66
C LEU A 223 13.38 -17.14 -0.62
N THR A 224 12.74 -18.22 -1.06
CA THR A 224 11.75 -18.21 -2.14
C THR A 224 10.39 -18.71 -1.66
N ILE A 225 9.32 -18.01 -2.05
CA ILE A 225 7.93 -18.48 -1.94
C ILE A 225 7.31 -18.49 -3.33
N ASP A 226 6.39 -19.41 -3.57
CA ASP A 226 5.63 -19.46 -4.81
C ASP A 226 4.31 -18.68 -4.72
N ASP A 227 3.55 -18.69 -5.82
CA ASP A 227 2.27 -18.00 -5.89
C ASP A 227 1.19 -18.64 -5.01
N GLU A 228 1.23 -19.95 -4.79
CA GLU A 228 0.28 -20.68 -3.94
C GLU A 228 0.43 -20.26 -2.47
N ASP A 229 1.66 -20.25 -1.96
CA ASP A 229 1.97 -19.78 -0.60
C ASP A 229 1.58 -18.31 -0.43
N TYR A 230 1.91 -17.47 -1.41
CA TYR A 230 1.62 -16.05 -1.37
C TYR A 230 0.12 -15.76 -1.29
N PHE A 231 -0.67 -16.37 -2.19
CA PHE A 231 -2.12 -16.19 -2.22
C PHE A 231 -2.83 -16.91 -1.08
N GLY A 232 -2.32 -18.05 -0.62
CA GLY A 232 -2.80 -18.76 0.57
C GLY A 232 -2.73 -17.87 1.83
N GLN A 233 -1.73 -16.98 1.88
CA GLN A 233 -1.65 -15.98 2.93
C GLN A 233 -2.53 -14.76 2.70
N ASN A 234 -3.42 -14.69 1.71
CA ASN A 234 -4.28 -13.53 1.44
C ASN A 234 -3.49 -12.21 1.36
N LEU A 235 -2.41 -12.21 0.59
CA LEU A 235 -1.64 -11.00 0.25
C LEU A 235 -2.28 -10.30 -0.97
N ASP A 236 -1.97 -9.00 -1.14
CA ASP A 236 -2.51 -8.20 -2.25
C ASP A 236 -1.92 -8.69 -3.57
N GLY A 237 -2.74 -8.95 -4.59
CA GLY A 237 -2.28 -9.42 -5.89
C GLY A 237 -1.89 -8.31 -6.87
N ARG A 238 -2.10 -7.03 -6.54
CA ARG A 238 -1.81 -5.92 -7.48
C ARG A 238 -0.33 -5.62 -7.52
N TRP A 239 0.32 -5.85 -8.66
CA TRP A 239 1.75 -5.66 -8.81
C TRP A 239 2.22 -4.26 -8.43
N ALA A 240 1.49 -3.21 -8.82
CA ALA A 240 1.82 -1.83 -8.48
C ALA A 240 1.81 -1.54 -6.96
N ALA A 241 1.01 -2.29 -6.18
CA ALA A 241 1.04 -2.19 -4.72
C ALA A 241 2.21 -2.99 -4.15
N ILE A 242 2.44 -4.21 -4.67
CA ILE A 242 3.52 -5.12 -4.27
C ILE A 242 4.89 -4.44 -4.45
N SER A 243 5.16 -3.88 -5.62
CA SER A 243 6.42 -3.20 -5.93
C SER A 243 6.70 -2.04 -4.98
N GLN A 244 5.68 -1.26 -4.61
CA GLN A 244 5.82 -0.20 -3.60
C GLN A 244 6.20 -0.74 -2.22
N TYR A 245 5.70 -1.92 -1.84
CA TYR A 245 6.09 -2.55 -0.58
C TYR A 245 7.52 -3.08 -0.64
N PHE A 246 7.94 -3.61 -1.80
CA PHE A 246 9.33 -4.06 -2.01
C PHE A 246 10.31 -2.90 -1.89
N GLU A 247 10.06 -1.79 -2.58
CA GLU A 247 10.91 -0.59 -2.48
C GLU A 247 11.03 -0.07 -1.05
N ARG A 248 9.98 -0.20 -0.24
CA ARG A 248 10.01 0.23 1.17
C ARG A 248 10.74 -0.74 2.08
N LEU A 249 10.70 -2.03 1.78
CA LEU A 249 11.46 -3.02 2.53
C LEU A 249 12.98 -2.82 2.39
N LYS A 250 13.44 -2.22 1.28
CA LYS A 250 14.84 -1.84 1.08
C LYS A 250 15.35 -0.85 2.12
N GLU A 251 14.51 0.02 2.66
CA GLU A 251 14.86 0.96 3.74
C GLU A 251 15.27 0.21 5.03
N TYR A 252 14.92 -1.07 5.15
CA TYR A 252 15.27 -1.96 6.25
C TYR A 252 16.31 -3.03 5.84
N GLY A 253 16.93 -2.87 4.67
CA GLY A 253 17.84 -3.85 4.11
C GLY A 253 17.17 -5.14 3.65
N VAL A 254 15.84 -5.16 3.45
CA VAL A 254 15.13 -6.34 2.92
C VAL A 254 14.83 -6.12 1.45
N HIS A 255 15.40 -6.96 0.58
CA HIS A 255 15.14 -6.89 -0.85
C HIS A 255 14.23 -8.02 -1.26
N CYS A 256 13.13 -7.66 -1.91
CA CYS A 256 12.24 -8.63 -2.52
C CYS A 256 12.26 -8.44 -4.04
N THR A 257 12.32 -9.55 -4.78
CA THR A 257 12.23 -9.55 -6.23
C THR A 257 11.19 -10.55 -6.69
N HIS A 258 10.49 -10.21 -7.77
CA HIS A 258 9.55 -11.12 -8.44
C HIS A 258 10.27 -11.84 -9.57
N VAL A 259 10.10 -13.15 -9.65
CA VAL A 259 10.76 -14.03 -10.62
C VAL A 259 9.67 -14.76 -11.41
N PRO A 260 9.31 -14.27 -12.61
CA PRO A 260 8.34 -14.97 -13.44
C PRO A 260 8.92 -16.28 -13.96
N LEU A 261 8.16 -17.36 -13.86
CA LEU A 261 8.53 -18.67 -14.44
C LEU A 261 8.01 -18.84 -15.88
N GLY A 262 7.31 -17.82 -16.39
CA GLY A 262 6.89 -17.71 -17.78
C GLY A 262 6.08 -16.45 -18.07
N ASP A 263 5.71 -16.31 -19.34
CA ASP A 263 4.90 -15.18 -19.80
C ASP A 263 3.47 -15.21 -19.24
N GLY A 264 2.83 -14.04 -19.22
CA GLY A 264 1.44 -13.90 -18.79
C GLY A 264 1.22 -13.94 -17.27
N TRP A 265 2.29 -13.84 -16.48
CA TRP A 265 2.25 -13.75 -15.00
C TRP A 265 1.47 -12.53 -14.49
N LEU A 266 1.34 -11.48 -15.30
CA LEU A 266 0.55 -10.30 -15.01
C LEU A 266 -0.70 -10.27 -15.89
N LEU A 267 -1.87 -10.13 -15.27
CA LEU A 267 -3.12 -9.86 -15.98
C LEU A 267 -3.10 -8.44 -16.58
N PRO A 268 -3.84 -8.16 -17.66
CA PRO A 268 -3.98 -6.81 -18.20
C PRO A 268 -4.44 -5.77 -17.16
N SER A 269 -5.16 -6.22 -16.12
CA SER A 269 -5.58 -5.40 -14.99
C SER A 269 -4.46 -5.04 -14.00
N GLY A 270 -3.24 -5.51 -14.21
CA GLY A 270 -2.09 -5.30 -13.32
C GLY A 270 -2.08 -6.20 -12.07
N TRP A 271 -2.89 -7.25 -12.05
CA TRP A 271 -2.91 -8.26 -10.99
C TRP A 271 -2.00 -9.44 -11.34
N LEU A 272 -1.26 -9.94 -10.35
CA LEU A 272 -0.53 -11.20 -10.44
C LEU A 272 -1.53 -12.33 -10.72
N ARG A 273 -1.18 -13.18 -11.68
CA ARG A 273 -1.94 -14.38 -12.02
C ARG A 273 -1.51 -15.50 -11.08
N ALA A 274 -2.47 -16.12 -10.41
CA ALA A 274 -2.23 -17.38 -9.71
C ALA A 274 -2.14 -18.54 -10.71
N LYS A 275 -1.36 -19.56 -10.37
CA LYS A 275 -1.29 -20.82 -11.10
C LYS A 275 -2.67 -21.47 -11.17
N THR A 276 -3.04 -21.93 -12.34
CA THR A 276 -4.31 -22.62 -12.59
C THR A 276 -4.08 -23.81 -13.51
N LYS A 277 -5.12 -24.63 -13.74
CA LYS A 277 -5.07 -25.70 -14.75
C LYS A 277 -4.75 -25.18 -16.17
N SER A 278 -5.08 -23.91 -16.47
CA SER A 278 -4.85 -23.30 -17.79
C SER A 278 -3.59 -22.45 -17.85
N TRP A 279 -2.90 -22.24 -16.73
CA TRP A 279 -1.62 -21.54 -16.66
C TRP A 279 -0.78 -22.13 -15.53
N ASP A 280 0.11 -23.05 -15.89
CA ASP A 280 0.85 -23.92 -14.97
C ASP A 280 2.25 -23.41 -14.59
N LYS A 281 2.71 -22.34 -15.25
CA LYS A 281 4.07 -21.81 -15.05
C LYS A 281 4.26 -21.14 -13.69
N GLY A 282 3.27 -20.39 -13.19
CA GLY A 282 3.37 -19.72 -11.88
C GLY A 282 4.43 -18.61 -11.84
N TRP A 283 4.78 -18.18 -10.63
CA TRP A 283 5.89 -17.26 -10.38
C TRP A 283 6.44 -17.47 -8.97
N LEU A 284 7.66 -17.01 -8.74
CA LEU A 284 8.28 -17.00 -7.42
C LEU A 284 8.49 -15.55 -6.95
N MET A 285 8.52 -15.37 -5.63
CA MET A 285 9.13 -14.20 -5.02
C MET A 285 10.37 -14.62 -4.26
N ARG A 286 11.44 -13.85 -4.41
CA ARG A 286 12.72 -14.04 -3.73
C ARG A 286 12.91 -12.93 -2.71
N MET A 287 13.47 -13.26 -1.54
CA MET A 287 13.85 -12.29 -0.51
C MET A 287 15.29 -12.49 -0.05
N THR A 288 16.06 -11.40 -0.01
CA THR A 288 17.40 -11.31 0.60
C THR A 288 17.43 -10.24 1.69
N ILE A 289 18.48 -10.26 2.52
CA ILE A 289 18.74 -9.24 3.54
C ILE A 289 20.17 -8.70 3.38
N ASP A 290 20.31 -7.37 3.34
CA ASP A 290 21.58 -6.62 3.31
C ASP A 290 22.32 -6.76 4.63
N ASP A 291 22.96 -7.90 4.84
CA ASP A 291 23.88 -8.12 5.93
C ASP A 291 24.87 -9.19 5.49
N GLU A 292 26.15 -9.06 5.88
CA GLU A 292 27.13 -10.13 5.65
C GLU A 292 26.65 -11.45 6.29
N ALA A 293 25.84 -11.37 7.35
CA ALA A 293 25.16 -12.48 7.98
C ALA A 293 23.68 -12.63 7.51
N GLY A 294 23.30 -12.10 6.36
CA GLY A 294 21.92 -12.09 5.86
C GLY A 294 21.30 -13.48 5.82
N GLY A 295 22.06 -14.51 5.40
CA GLY A 295 21.63 -15.90 5.43
C GLY A 295 21.29 -16.42 6.83
N TYR A 296 22.01 -15.97 7.86
CA TYR A 296 21.72 -16.34 9.25
C TYR A 296 20.46 -15.65 9.78
N ILE A 297 20.19 -14.41 9.35
CA ILE A 297 18.93 -13.72 9.69
C ILE A 297 17.74 -14.42 9.03
N LEU A 298 17.88 -14.89 7.78
CA LEU A 298 16.85 -15.68 7.09
C LEU A 298 16.57 -17.00 7.83
N ASN A 299 17.62 -17.70 8.28
CA ASN A 299 17.47 -18.90 9.12
C ASN A 299 16.76 -18.59 10.44
N ALA A 300 17.16 -17.53 11.13
CA ALA A 300 16.50 -17.09 12.36
C ALA A 300 15.01 -16.75 12.12
N LEU A 301 14.68 -16.19 10.96
CA LEU A 301 13.30 -15.91 10.57
C LEU A 301 12.49 -17.20 10.37
N ILE A 302 13.03 -18.17 9.64
CA ILE A 302 12.38 -19.49 9.48
C ILE A 302 12.14 -20.12 10.84
N HIS A 303 13.19 -20.24 11.66
CA HIS A 303 13.10 -20.87 12.97
C HIS A 303 12.07 -20.15 13.86
N TYR A 304 12.13 -18.82 13.97
CA TYR A 304 11.20 -18.05 14.78
C TYR A 304 9.74 -18.24 14.35
N THR A 305 9.45 -18.18 13.05
CA THR A 305 8.08 -18.35 12.55
C THR A 305 7.56 -19.78 12.74
N ALA A 306 8.40 -20.81 12.57
CA ALA A 306 8.05 -22.20 12.84
C ALA A 306 7.64 -22.40 14.31
N ARG A 307 8.44 -21.89 15.26
CA ARG A 307 8.15 -22.01 16.71
C ARG A 307 6.88 -21.28 17.10
N LEU A 308 6.63 -20.10 16.52
CA LEU A 308 5.36 -19.39 16.74
C LEU A 308 4.17 -20.18 16.22
N ASP A 309 4.29 -20.81 15.05
CA ASP A 309 3.21 -21.61 14.45
C ASP A 309 2.92 -22.88 15.25
N GLU A 310 3.96 -23.59 15.65
CA GLU A 310 3.86 -24.76 16.52
C GLU A 310 3.12 -24.44 17.83
N LYS A 311 3.51 -23.35 18.49
CA LYS A 311 2.94 -22.99 19.79
C LYS A 311 1.57 -22.33 19.71
N TYR A 312 1.36 -21.43 18.76
CA TYR A 312 0.20 -20.53 18.73
C TYR A 312 -0.73 -20.74 17.53
N ASN A 313 -0.33 -21.52 16.53
CA ASN A 313 -1.12 -21.87 15.34
C ASN A 313 -1.75 -20.60 14.71
N LYS A 314 -3.07 -20.54 14.57
CA LYS A 314 -3.82 -19.39 14.01
C LYS A 314 -3.54 -18.04 14.68
N ARG A 315 -2.94 -18.03 15.88
CA ARG A 315 -2.55 -16.80 16.60
C ARG A 315 -1.08 -16.42 16.41
N ALA A 316 -0.27 -17.24 15.75
CA ALA A 316 1.16 -17.05 15.58
C ALA A 316 1.52 -15.68 14.99
N PHE A 317 0.84 -15.28 13.90
CA PHE A 317 1.06 -13.97 13.28
C PHE A 317 0.81 -12.78 14.24
N ARG A 318 -0.10 -12.93 15.22
CA ARG A 318 -0.34 -11.88 16.23
C ARG A 318 0.88 -11.65 17.13
N TYR A 319 1.66 -12.70 17.40
CA TYR A 319 2.89 -12.61 18.17
C TYR A 319 4.05 -12.14 17.29
N PHE A 320 4.15 -12.67 16.07
CA PHE A 320 5.13 -12.24 15.08
C PHE A 320 5.07 -10.73 14.81
N SER A 321 3.86 -10.20 14.59
CA SER A 321 3.66 -8.77 14.31
C SER A 321 4.05 -7.84 15.46
N LYS A 322 4.28 -8.39 16.66
CA LYS A 322 4.77 -7.66 17.85
C LYS A 322 6.25 -7.90 18.15
N ALA A 323 6.94 -8.66 17.30
CA ALA A 323 8.28 -9.19 17.56
C ALA A 323 8.39 -9.91 18.93
N ASP A 324 7.33 -10.62 19.33
CA ASP A 324 7.30 -11.34 20.61
C ASP A 324 8.08 -12.65 20.49
N MET A 325 9.37 -12.58 20.85
CA MET A 325 10.31 -13.70 20.74
C MET A 325 10.38 -14.58 21.99
N ARG A 326 9.49 -14.38 22.97
CA ARG A 326 9.49 -15.19 24.22
C ARG A 326 9.22 -16.67 24.00
N VAL A 327 8.65 -17.05 22.84
CA VAL A 327 8.50 -18.47 22.45
C VAL A 327 9.83 -19.21 22.36
N LEU A 328 10.93 -18.48 22.10
CA LEU A 328 12.26 -19.04 21.95
C LEU A 328 12.90 -19.48 23.29
N LYS A 329 12.25 -19.23 24.44
CA LYS A 329 12.74 -19.68 25.77
C LYS A 329 12.37 -21.12 26.11
N GLU A 330 11.43 -21.70 25.38
CA GLU A 330 10.81 -22.99 25.74
C GLU A 330 11.48 -24.17 25.00
N GLU A 331 12.79 -24.08 24.81
CA GLU A 331 13.60 -25.07 24.10
C GLU A 331 14.56 -25.79 25.05
#